data_AF-E2J643-F1
#
_entry.id   AF-E2J643-F1
#
_cell.length_a   1.000
_cell.length_b   1.000
_cell.length_c   1.000
_cell.angle_alpha   90.00
_cell.angle_beta   90.00
_cell.angle_gamma   90.00
#
_symmetry.space_group_name_H-M   'P 1'
#
loop_
_entity.id
_entity.type
_entity.pdbx_description
1 polymer ?
#
loop_
_entity_poly.entity_id
_entity_poly.type
_entity_poly.pdbx_seq_one_letter_code
_entity_poly.pdbx_strand_id
1 'polypeptide(L)'
;LLKLGGYGIIRITLIFTPLIKLSYPFIILALWGVLMTGLICMRQTDLKSLIAYSSISHMGLVVAAALIQTPWSFTGAMVLMISHGLISSALFCLANTNYERMYSRTMLLTRGLQVTLPLMATWWLLLNLFNMALPPTPNLWGEIMIMVSLYNWSPWSILITGLGTLITAAYTLHMFIITQRGQLPKHLKYITPTFTREHCLMTMHLLPMIMLMFKPELTSGNFS
;
A
#
# COMPACT_ATOMS: atom_id res chain seq x y z
N LEU A 1 11.36 0.60 -8.38
CA LEU A 1 12.50 0.53 -7.43
C LEU A 1 12.27 -0.48 -6.32
N LEU A 2 11.32 -0.28 -5.39
CA LEU A 2 11.11 -1.19 -4.24
C LEU A 2 10.93 -2.68 -4.61
N LYS A 3 10.27 -2.96 -5.75
CA LYS A 3 9.94 -4.32 -6.19
C LYS A 3 11.16 -5.09 -6.74
N LEU A 4 12.19 -4.38 -7.22
CA LEU A 4 13.45 -5.03 -7.64
C LEU A 4 14.17 -5.65 -6.44
N GLY A 5 14.10 -5.02 -5.27
CA GLY A 5 14.66 -5.57 -4.03
C GLY A 5 13.98 -6.87 -3.63
N GLY A 6 12.64 -6.88 -3.57
CA GLY A 6 11.87 -8.10 -3.26
C GLY A 6 12.11 -9.23 -4.26
N TYR A 7 12.08 -8.91 -5.57
CA TYR A 7 12.41 -9.89 -6.61
C TYR A 7 13.85 -10.43 -6.49
N GLY A 8 14.83 -9.57 -6.20
CA GLY A 8 16.21 -9.95 -5.95
C GLY A 8 16.34 -10.90 -4.77
N ILE A 9 15.66 -10.62 -3.65
CA ILE A 9 15.63 -11.51 -2.47
C ILE A 9 15.07 -12.87 -2.87
N ILE A 10 13.94 -12.94 -3.58
CA ILE A 10 13.33 -14.23 -4.00
C ILE A 10 14.29 -15.04 -4.88
N ARG A 11 15.00 -14.39 -5.82
CA ARG A 11 15.96 -15.08 -6.69
C ARG A 11 17.21 -15.56 -5.96
N ILE A 12 17.78 -14.73 -5.10
CA ILE A 12 19.00 -15.04 -4.36
C ILE A 12 18.75 -16.09 -3.28
N THR A 13 17.62 -16.01 -2.57
CA THR A 13 17.30 -16.94 -1.49
C THR A 13 17.20 -18.39 -1.95
N LEU A 14 16.74 -18.65 -3.17
CA LEU A 14 16.73 -19.99 -3.77
C LEU A 14 18.14 -20.60 -3.88
N ILE A 15 19.17 -19.78 -4.08
CA ILE A 15 20.57 -20.22 -4.21
C ILE A 15 21.21 -20.52 -2.85
N PHE A 16 20.81 -19.80 -1.79
CA PHE A 16 21.41 -19.87 -0.45
C PHE A 16 20.68 -20.79 0.55
N THR A 17 19.75 -21.63 0.08
CA THR A 17 19.11 -22.64 0.94
C THR A 17 20.16 -23.67 1.39
N PRO A 18 20.34 -23.96 2.72
CA PRO A 18 19.37 -23.81 3.81
C PRO A 18 19.84 -22.91 4.99
N LEU A 19 20.37 -21.69 4.77
CA LEU A 19 20.78 -20.79 5.87
C LEU A 19 19.64 -19.96 6.50
N ILE A 20 18.52 -20.61 6.85
CA ILE A 20 17.32 -19.95 7.42
C ILE A 20 17.63 -19.26 8.77
N LYS A 21 18.55 -19.79 9.58
CA LYS A 21 18.84 -19.21 10.92
C LYS A 21 19.41 -17.79 10.86
N LEU A 22 20.08 -17.41 9.78
CA LEU A 22 20.59 -16.05 9.58
C LEU A 22 19.49 -15.04 9.20
N SER A 23 18.31 -15.51 8.77
CA SER A 23 17.22 -14.62 8.35
C SER A 23 16.36 -14.10 9.50
N TYR A 24 16.41 -14.73 10.67
CA TYR A 24 15.63 -14.33 11.86
C TYR A 24 15.77 -12.86 12.27
N PRO A 25 16.96 -12.25 12.40
CA PRO A 25 17.06 -10.83 12.76
C PRO A 25 16.38 -9.93 11.73
N PHE A 26 16.44 -10.29 10.45
CA PHE A 26 15.80 -9.52 9.37
C PHE A 26 14.28 -9.69 9.35
N ILE A 27 13.77 -10.89 9.66
CA ILE A 27 12.32 -11.13 9.80
C ILE A 27 11.77 -10.29 10.95
N ILE A 28 12.43 -10.30 12.11
CA ILE A 28 12.01 -9.53 13.29
C ILE A 28 12.07 -8.02 12.98
N LEU A 29 13.14 -7.55 12.34
CA LEU A 29 13.27 -6.15 11.91
C LEU A 29 12.14 -5.75 10.94
N ALA A 30 11.81 -6.62 9.98
CA ALA A 30 10.75 -6.37 9.02
C ALA A 30 9.37 -6.28 9.71
N LEU A 31 9.02 -7.24 10.57
CA LEU A 31 7.75 -7.26 11.30
C LEU A 31 7.61 -6.08 12.26
N TRP A 32 8.67 -5.72 12.99
CA TRP A 32 8.67 -4.53 13.84
C TRP A 32 8.60 -3.24 13.02
N GLY A 33 9.29 -3.22 11.89
CA GLY A 33 9.25 -2.12 10.92
C GLY A 33 7.85 -1.85 10.38
N VAL A 34 7.05 -2.89 10.12
CA VAL A 34 5.64 -2.75 9.69
C VAL A 34 4.84 -1.94 10.72
N LEU A 35 4.95 -2.26 12.01
CA LEU A 35 4.27 -1.53 13.08
C LEU A 35 4.78 -0.09 13.19
N MET A 36 6.09 0.08 13.26
CA MET A 36 6.70 1.39 13.48
C MET A 36 6.41 2.36 12.33
N THR A 37 6.52 1.90 11.08
CA THR A 37 6.19 2.74 9.92
C THR A 37 4.70 3.06 9.84
N GLY A 38 3.83 2.12 10.23
CA GLY A 38 2.39 2.39 10.37
C GLY A 38 2.08 3.48 11.41
N LEU A 39 2.72 3.43 12.58
CA LEU A 39 2.59 4.46 13.62
C LEU A 39 3.13 5.82 13.16
N ILE A 40 4.22 5.84 12.40
CA ILE A 40 4.75 7.07 11.79
C ILE A 40 3.71 7.66 10.83
N CYS A 41 3.06 6.83 9.98
CA CYS A 41 2.05 7.29 9.03
C CYS A 41 0.89 8.04 9.69
N MET A 42 0.46 7.65 10.88
CA MET A 42 -0.61 8.33 11.62
C MET A 42 -0.30 9.80 11.93
N ARG A 43 0.98 10.11 12.13
CA ARG A 43 1.44 11.44 12.54
C ARG A 43 2.06 12.25 11.39
N GLN A 44 2.12 11.69 10.19
CA GLN A 44 2.71 12.39 9.05
C GLN A 44 1.81 13.55 8.59
N THR A 45 2.41 14.74 8.53
CA THR A 45 1.78 15.97 8.03
C THR A 45 1.89 16.08 6.51
N ASP A 46 2.92 15.47 5.92
CA ASP A 46 3.20 15.51 4.50
C ASP A 46 2.57 14.32 3.78
N LEU A 47 1.82 14.60 2.72
CA LEU A 47 1.03 13.58 2.03
C LEU A 47 1.92 12.59 1.26
N LYS A 48 2.94 13.10 0.55
CA LYS A 48 3.88 12.23 -0.20
C LYS A 48 4.75 11.39 0.73
N SER A 49 5.14 11.90 1.91
CA SER A 49 5.89 11.11 2.89
C SER A 49 5.01 10.04 3.54
N LEU A 50 3.75 10.35 3.84
CA LEU A 50 2.80 9.35 4.36
C LEU A 50 2.65 8.18 3.38
N ILE A 51 2.46 8.44 2.09
CA ILE A 51 2.40 7.38 1.07
C ILE A 51 3.73 6.62 1.01
N ALA A 52 4.88 7.30 1.10
CA ALA A 52 6.19 6.63 1.13
C ALA A 52 6.35 5.71 2.34
N TYR A 53 5.97 6.13 3.55
CA TYR A 53 6.05 5.28 4.74
C TYR A 53 5.07 4.11 4.69
N SER A 54 3.86 4.32 4.15
CA SER A 54 2.92 3.20 3.89
C SER A 54 3.53 2.18 2.91
N SER A 55 4.31 2.65 1.94
CA SER A 55 4.99 1.75 1.01
C SER A 55 6.08 0.90 1.68
N ILE A 56 6.71 1.42 2.73
CA ILE A 56 7.70 0.66 3.52
C ILE A 56 6.99 -0.39 4.37
N SER A 57 5.83 -0.10 4.95
CA SER A 57 5.09 -1.09 5.76
C SER A 57 4.64 -2.28 4.91
N HIS A 58 4.01 -2.06 3.75
CA HIS A 58 3.59 -3.15 2.87
C HIS A 58 4.78 -3.96 2.34
N MET A 59 5.90 -3.31 1.98
CA MET A 59 7.10 -4.06 1.54
C MET A 59 7.82 -4.77 2.70
N GLY A 60 7.65 -4.31 3.95
CA GLY A 60 8.13 -5.03 5.13
C GLY A 60 7.51 -6.43 5.25
N LEU A 61 6.21 -6.56 4.96
CA LEU A 61 5.53 -7.86 4.88
C LEU A 61 6.13 -8.75 3.77
N VAL A 62 6.43 -8.17 2.60
CA VAL A 62 7.09 -8.89 1.49
C VAL A 62 8.46 -9.43 1.90
N VAL A 63 9.27 -8.64 2.60
CA VAL A 63 10.59 -9.06 3.08
C VAL A 63 10.46 -10.22 4.07
N ALA A 64 9.56 -10.11 5.06
CA ALA A 64 9.32 -11.18 6.02
C ALA A 64 8.85 -12.47 5.33
N ALA A 65 7.92 -12.36 4.37
CA ALA A 65 7.40 -13.49 3.60
C ALA A 65 8.48 -14.17 2.73
N ALA A 66 9.31 -13.38 2.04
CA ALA A 66 10.37 -13.90 1.17
C ALA A 66 11.46 -14.64 1.97
N LEU A 67 11.72 -14.24 3.21
CA LEU A 67 12.72 -14.87 4.08
C LEU A 67 12.26 -16.17 4.74
N ILE A 68 10.95 -16.44 4.79
CA ILE A 68 10.37 -17.70 5.31
C ILE A 68 10.38 -18.80 4.25
N GLN A 69 10.44 -18.44 2.96
CA GLN A 69 10.67 -19.36 1.84
C GLN A 69 9.64 -20.50 1.70
N THR A 70 8.38 -20.25 2.02
CA THR A 70 7.29 -21.21 1.74
C THR A 70 6.62 -20.87 0.40
N PRO A 71 6.02 -21.83 -0.31
CA PRO A 71 5.33 -21.54 -1.57
C PRO A 71 4.20 -20.50 -1.36
N TRP A 72 3.46 -20.61 -0.26
CA TRP A 72 2.43 -19.64 0.14
C TRP A 72 2.99 -18.24 0.42
N SER A 73 4.18 -18.14 1.03
CA SER A 73 4.80 -16.84 1.30
C SER A 73 5.33 -16.20 0.01
N PHE A 74 5.86 -16.96 -0.94
CA PHE A 74 6.29 -16.43 -2.24
C PHE A 74 5.12 -16.00 -3.13
N THR A 75 4.03 -16.78 -3.18
CA THR A 75 2.83 -16.40 -3.93
C THR A 75 2.23 -15.11 -3.35
N GLY A 76 2.06 -15.03 -2.02
CA GLY A 76 1.60 -13.82 -1.34
C GLY A 76 2.51 -12.60 -1.56
N ALA A 77 3.84 -12.79 -1.47
CA ALA A 77 4.82 -11.73 -1.72
C ALA A 77 4.73 -11.18 -3.14
N MET A 78 4.58 -12.03 -4.16
CA MET A 78 4.46 -11.60 -5.56
C MET A 78 3.15 -10.86 -5.82
N VAL A 79 2.02 -11.40 -5.35
CA VAL A 79 0.71 -10.76 -5.47
C VAL A 79 0.74 -9.37 -4.83
N LEU A 80 1.28 -9.28 -3.60
CA LEU A 80 1.34 -8.02 -2.86
C LEU A 80 2.28 -7.00 -3.52
N MET A 81 3.44 -7.42 -4.05
CA MET A 81 4.35 -6.52 -4.76
C MET A 81 3.71 -5.88 -5.99
N ILE A 82 2.95 -6.65 -6.76
CA ILE A 82 2.26 -6.18 -7.97
C ILE A 82 1.11 -5.26 -7.58
N SER A 83 0.23 -5.70 -6.68
CA SER A 83 -0.94 -4.92 -6.24
C SER A 83 -0.53 -3.59 -5.63
N HIS A 84 0.37 -3.61 -4.66
CA HIS A 84 0.88 -2.42 -4.02
C HIS A 84 1.65 -1.52 -5.02
N GLY A 85 2.28 -2.09 -6.06
CA GLY A 85 2.87 -1.34 -7.16
C GLY A 85 1.89 -0.40 -7.86
N LEU A 86 0.71 -0.91 -8.18
CA LEU A 86 -0.36 -0.15 -8.84
C LEU A 86 -1.04 0.84 -7.87
N ILE A 87 -1.31 0.44 -6.62
CA ILE A 87 -1.98 1.32 -5.64
C ILE A 87 -1.09 2.49 -5.25
N SER A 88 0.17 2.22 -4.87
CA SER A 88 1.07 3.28 -4.40
C SER A 88 1.39 4.29 -5.51
N SER A 89 1.57 3.85 -6.76
CA SER A 89 1.77 4.76 -7.90
C SER A 89 0.55 5.66 -8.13
N ALA A 90 -0.65 5.10 -8.09
CA ALA A 90 -1.89 5.86 -8.21
C ALA A 90 -2.08 6.87 -7.07
N LEU A 91 -1.77 6.49 -5.82
CA LEU A 91 -1.79 7.40 -4.67
C LEU A 91 -0.76 8.53 -4.82
N PHE A 92 0.45 8.25 -5.30
CA PHE A 92 1.44 9.29 -5.61
C PHE A 92 0.96 10.23 -6.71
N CYS A 93 0.22 9.74 -7.70
CA CYS A 93 -0.39 10.58 -8.72
C CYS A 93 -1.51 11.45 -8.14
N LEU A 94 -2.37 10.93 -7.25
CA LEU A 94 -3.39 11.73 -6.55
C LEU A 94 -2.75 12.80 -5.64
N ALA A 95 -1.66 12.45 -4.98
CA ALA A 95 -0.85 13.41 -4.24
C ALA A 95 -0.34 14.53 -5.15
N ASN A 96 0.02 14.17 -6.39
CA ASN A 96 0.52 15.12 -7.37
C ASN A 96 -0.57 16.05 -7.91
N THR A 97 -1.80 15.56 -8.13
CA THR A 97 -2.91 16.44 -8.58
C THR A 97 -3.25 17.49 -7.51
N ASN A 98 -3.14 17.15 -6.23
CA ASN A 98 -3.26 18.12 -5.15
C ASN A 98 -2.08 19.10 -5.13
N TYR A 99 -0.87 18.59 -5.33
CA TYR A 99 0.35 19.41 -5.37
C TYR A 99 0.37 20.40 -6.53
N GLU A 100 -0.06 20.01 -7.73
CA GLU A 100 -0.14 20.90 -8.91
C GLU A 100 -1.09 22.10 -8.68
N ARG A 101 -2.10 21.94 -7.81
CA ARG A 101 -3.04 23.01 -7.44
C ARG A 101 -2.56 23.87 -6.28
N MET A 102 -1.85 23.26 -5.33
CA MET A 102 -1.53 23.87 -4.03
C MET A 102 -0.08 24.28 -3.84
N TYR A 103 0.81 23.79 -4.70
CA TYR A 103 2.27 23.93 -4.61
C TYR A 103 2.87 23.56 -3.24
N SER A 104 2.12 22.82 -2.42
CA SER A 104 2.48 22.39 -1.08
C SER A 104 2.10 20.93 -0.87
N ARG A 105 2.89 20.22 -0.07
CA ARG A 105 2.70 18.77 0.21
C ARG A 105 1.95 18.52 1.52
N THR A 106 1.60 19.58 2.24
CA THR A 106 1.02 19.52 3.57
C THR A 106 -0.46 19.13 3.49
N MET A 107 -0.81 18.05 4.19
CA MET A 107 -2.15 17.46 4.13
C MET A 107 -3.23 18.40 4.69
N LEU A 108 -2.89 19.16 5.73
CA LEU A 108 -3.81 20.10 6.38
C LEU A 108 -4.26 21.24 5.47
N LEU A 109 -3.47 21.61 4.46
CA LEU A 109 -3.83 22.66 3.50
C LEU A 109 -4.81 22.18 2.43
N THR A 110 -4.94 20.86 2.22
CA THR A 110 -5.73 20.23 1.16
C THR A 110 -7.04 19.63 1.67
N ARG A 111 -7.71 20.30 2.60
CA ARG A 111 -8.94 19.82 3.26
C ARG A 111 -10.21 20.08 2.44
N GLY A 112 -11.21 19.20 2.61
CA GLY A 112 -12.56 19.40 2.09
C GLY A 112 -12.71 19.31 0.56
N LEU A 113 -11.75 18.71 -0.15
CA LEU A 113 -11.73 18.68 -1.61
C LEU A 113 -12.92 17.94 -2.24
N GLN A 114 -13.68 17.13 -1.48
CA GLN A 114 -14.87 16.44 -2.00
C GLN A 114 -15.96 17.41 -2.49
N VAL A 115 -16.08 18.59 -1.87
CA VAL A 115 -17.12 19.56 -2.23
C VAL A 115 -16.79 20.27 -3.54
N THR A 116 -15.50 20.50 -3.85
CA THR A 116 -15.06 21.13 -5.10
C THR A 116 -14.80 20.13 -6.23
N LEU A 117 -14.24 18.96 -5.92
CA LEU A 117 -13.78 17.96 -6.89
C LEU A 117 -14.41 16.57 -6.59
N PRO A 118 -15.73 16.40 -6.75
CA PRO A 118 -16.44 15.19 -6.32
C PRO A 118 -15.96 13.92 -7.05
N LEU A 119 -15.70 14.01 -8.35
CA LEU A 119 -15.16 12.87 -9.13
C LEU A 119 -13.71 12.56 -8.76
N MET A 120 -12.94 13.54 -8.29
CA MET A 120 -11.61 13.24 -7.75
C MET A 120 -11.71 12.53 -6.40
N ALA A 121 -12.68 12.93 -5.57
CA ALA A 121 -12.93 12.30 -4.29
C ALA A 121 -13.36 10.82 -4.43
N THR A 122 -14.07 10.43 -5.51
CA THR A 122 -14.35 9.02 -5.78
C THR A 122 -13.08 8.23 -6.10
N TRP A 123 -12.13 8.80 -6.85
CA TRP A 123 -10.82 8.16 -7.09
C TRP A 123 -10.01 8.03 -5.80
N TRP A 124 -10.00 9.07 -4.97
CA TRP A 124 -9.41 9.03 -3.63
C TRP A 124 -10.02 7.94 -2.76
N LEU A 125 -11.34 7.81 -2.76
CA LEU A 125 -12.03 6.79 -1.97
C LEU A 125 -11.62 5.39 -2.45
N LEU A 126 -11.77 5.10 -3.74
CA LEU A 126 -11.45 3.79 -4.32
C LEU A 126 -10.01 3.36 -4.03
N LEU A 127 -9.04 4.26 -4.26
CA LEU A 127 -7.63 3.95 -4.03
C LEU A 127 -7.29 3.77 -2.54
N ASN A 128 -7.96 4.50 -1.63
CA ASN A 128 -7.81 4.25 -0.20
C ASN A 128 -8.44 2.91 0.22
N LEU A 129 -9.60 2.53 -0.33
CA LEU A 129 -10.20 1.21 -0.10
C LEU A 129 -9.25 0.08 -0.54
N PHE A 130 -8.60 0.26 -1.70
CA PHE A 130 -7.63 -0.71 -2.21
C PHE A 130 -6.34 -0.75 -1.36
N ASN A 131 -5.89 0.40 -0.86
CA ASN A 131 -4.72 0.47 0.00
C ASN A 131 -4.94 -0.19 1.36
N MET A 132 -6.14 -0.07 1.95
CA MET A 132 -6.48 -0.79 3.19
C MET A 132 -6.87 -2.26 2.98
N ALA A 133 -6.63 -2.81 1.79
CA ALA A 133 -6.90 -4.20 1.48
C ALA A 133 -8.37 -4.61 1.73
N LEU A 134 -9.34 -3.86 1.19
CA LEU A 134 -10.75 -4.23 1.28
C LEU A 134 -11.07 -5.46 0.39
N PRO A 135 -11.90 -6.44 0.81
CA PRO A 135 -12.26 -7.58 -0.04
C PRO A 135 -13.09 -7.12 -1.25
N PRO A 136 -12.87 -7.61 -2.50
CA PRO A 136 -12.03 -8.73 -2.93
C PRO A 136 -10.71 -8.31 -3.62
N THR A 137 -10.01 -7.29 -3.12
CA THR A 137 -8.80 -6.76 -3.80
C THR A 137 -7.60 -7.73 -3.76
N PRO A 138 -6.70 -7.69 -4.76
CA PRO A 138 -5.49 -8.51 -4.77
C PRO A 138 -4.55 -8.17 -3.60
N ASN A 139 -4.62 -6.95 -3.07
CA ASN A 139 -3.82 -6.55 -1.91
C ASN A 139 -4.19 -7.37 -0.67
N LEU A 140 -5.50 -7.54 -0.40
CA LEU A 140 -5.98 -8.42 0.66
C LEU A 140 -5.54 -9.86 0.43
N TRP A 141 -5.60 -10.34 -0.81
CA TRP A 141 -5.19 -11.72 -1.09
C TRP A 141 -3.70 -11.93 -0.78
N GLY A 142 -2.84 -11.00 -1.20
CA GLY A 142 -1.42 -11.02 -0.85
C GLY A 142 -1.18 -10.97 0.66
N GLU A 143 -1.85 -10.06 1.37
CA GLU A 143 -1.69 -9.89 2.82
C GLU A 143 -2.15 -11.13 3.60
N ILE A 144 -3.28 -11.73 3.25
CA ILE A 144 -3.78 -12.96 3.92
C ILE A 144 -2.82 -14.13 3.70
N MET A 145 -2.35 -14.35 2.46
CA MET A 145 -1.39 -15.42 2.16
C MET A 145 -0.11 -15.26 3.00
N ILE A 146 0.40 -14.03 3.10
CA ILE A 146 1.56 -13.71 3.93
C ILE A 146 1.26 -13.96 5.41
N MET A 147 0.12 -13.51 5.92
CA MET A 147 -0.27 -13.72 7.32
C MET A 147 -0.39 -15.20 7.68
N VAL A 148 -0.98 -16.03 6.81
CA VAL A 148 -1.10 -17.48 7.03
C VAL A 148 0.29 -18.14 7.03
N SER A 149 1.16 -17.78 6.10
CA SER A 149 2.52 -18.32 6.05
C SER A 149 3.36 -17.92 7.28
N LEU A 150 3.22 -16.69 7.77
CA LEU A 150 3.86 -16.19 8.97
C LEU A 150 3.33 -16.88 10.23
N TYR A 151 2.02 -17.11 10.31
CA TYR A 151 1.40 -17.85 11.41
C TYR A 151 1.94 -19.28 11.51
N ASN A 152 2.07 -19.96 10.36
CA ASN A 152 2.68 -21.29 10.30
C ASN A 152 4.16 -21.30 10.72
N TRP A 153 4.89 -20.20 10.47
CA TRP A 153 6.28 -20.05 10.92
C TRP A 153 6.38 -19.78 12.43
N SER A 154 5.60 -18.84 12.95
CA SER A 154 5.41 -18.66 14.40
C SER A 154 4.03 -18.07 14.73
N PRO A 155 3.26 -18.67 15.65
CA PRO A 155 1.93 -18.18 16.00
C PRO A 155 1.90 -16.74 16.53
N TRP A 156 2.97 -16.30 17.20
CA TRP A 156 3.08 -14.93 17.74
C TRP A 156 3.07 -13.84 16.66
N SER A 157 3.44 -14.18 15.43
CA SER A 157 3.44 -13.22 14.31
C SER A 157 2.05 -12.65 14.01
N ILE A 158 0.97 -13.39 14.29
CA ILE A 158 -0.41 -12.95 14.01
C ILE A 158 -0.81 -11.69 14.78
N LEU A 159 -0.27 -11.53 16.00
CA LEU A 159 -0.53 -10.32 16.79
C LEU A 159 0.08 -9.10 16.11
N ILE A 160 1.31 -9.23 15.61
CA ILE A 160 2.04 -8.15 14.95
C ILE A 160 1.40 -7.81 13.61
N THR A 161 1.11 -8.82 12.77
CA THR A 161 0.49 -8.59 11.46
C THR A 161 -0.95 -8.09 11.59
N GLY A 162 -1.73 -8.63 12.53
CA GLY A 162 -3.09 -8.17 12.84
C GLY A 162 -3.11 -6.71 13.28
N LEU A 163 -2.27 -6.33 14.25
CA LEU A 163 -2.12 -4.92 14.64
C LEU A 163 -1.63 -4.04 13.47
N GLY A 164 -0.72 -4.56 12.64
CA GLY A 164 -0.27 -3.91 11.42
C GLY A 164 -1.43 -3.56 10.48
N THR A 165 -2.30 -4.53 10.17
CA THR A 165 -3.48 -4.31 9.30
C THR A 165 -4.50 -3.32 9.90
N LEU A 166 -4.67 -3.31 11.22
CA LEU A 166 -5.51 -2.33 11.88
C LEU A 166 -4.94 -0.91 11.74
N ILE A 167 -3.63 -0.77 11.93
CA ILE A 167 -2.93 0.50 11.76
C ILE A 167 -3.00 0.96 10.29
N THR A 168 -2.89 0.04 9.31
CA THR A 168 -3.02 0.38 7.89
C THR A 168 -4.42 0.90 7.55
N ALA A 169 -5.47 0.26 8.03
CA ALA A 169 -6.84 0.76 7.86
C ALA A 169 -7.02 2.15 8.49
N ALA A 170 -6.47 2.37 9.68
CA ALA A 170 -6.65 3.63 10.39
C ALA A 170 -5.89 4.81 9.74
N TYR A 171 -4.63 4.65 9.29
CA TYR A 171 -3.92 5.77 8.65
C TYR A 171 -4.44 6.07 7.24
N THR A 172 -4.93 5.07 6.51
CA THR A 172 -5.50 5.26 5.16
C THR A 172 -6.83 6.00 5.22
N LEU A 173 -7.71 5.63 6.15
CA LEU A 173 -8.94 6.37 6.41
C LEU A 173 -8.65 7.79 6.91
N HIS A 174 -7.64 7.95 7.77
CA HIS A 174 -7.20 9.27 8.21
C HIS A 174 -6.74 10.15 7.04
N MET A 175 -5.93 9.60 6.12
CA MET A 175 -5.50 10.28 4.89
C MET A 175 -6.71 10.74 4.05
N PHE A 176 -7.71 9.87 3.87
CA PHE A 176 -8.93 10.21 3.13
C PHE A 176 -9.74 11.31 3.82
N ILE A 177 -9.95 11.20 5.14
CA ILE A 177 -10.75 12.15 5.91
C ILE A 177 -10.11 13.54 5.88
N ILE A 178 -8.80 13.65 6.11
CA ILE A 178 -8.14 14.95 6.11
C ILE A 178 -8.15 15.59 4.73
N THR A 179 -7.95 14.84 3.66
CA THR A 179 -7.87 15.43 2.31
C THR A 179 -9.26 15.72 1.72
N GLN A 180 -10.17 14.77 1.80
CA GLN A 180 -11.45 14.87 1.09
C GLN A 180 -12.57 15.47 1.92
N ARG A 181 -12.61 15.18 3.23
CA ARG A 181 -13.69 15.61 4.11
C ARG A 181 -13.34 16.86 4.91
N GLY A 182 -14.35 17.43 5.56
CA GLY A 182 -14.25 18.63 6.37
C GLY A 182 -14.60 19.90 5.61
N GLN A 183 -14.39 21.04 6.29
CA GLN A 183 -14.69 22.35 5.72
C GLN A 183 -13.63 22.75 4.69
N LEU A 184 -14.09 23.25 3.54
CA LEU A 184 -13.23 23.85 2.54
C LEU A 184 -12.59 25.13 3.11
N PRO A 185 -11.26 25.22 3.16
CA PRO A 185 -10.60 26.44 3.57
C PRO A 185 -10.78 27.53 2.50
N LYS A 186 -10.79 28.80 2.92
CA LYS A 186 -11.19 29.93 2.05
C LYS A 186 -10.31 30.10 0.82
N HIS A 187 -9.01 29.76 0.91
CA HIS A 187 -8.08 29.82 -0.23
C HIS A 187 -8.38 28.78 -1.33
N LEU A 188 -9.24 27.78 -1.04
CA LEU A 188 -9.61 26.71 -1.97
C LEU A 188 -10.96 26.90 -2.67
N LYS A 189 -11.61 28.05 -2.50
CA LYS A 189 -12.95 28.25 -3.06
C LYS A 189 -12.96 28.30 -4.60
N TYR A 190 -11.84 28.66 -5.23
CA TYR A 190 -11.71 28.82 -6.68
C TYR A 190 -10.65 27.88 -7.28
N ILE A 191 -10.63 26.61 -6.85
CA ILE A 191 -9.78 25.59 -7.47
C ILE A 191 -10.27 25.28 -8.89
N THR A 192 -9.33 25.03 -9.80
CA THR A 192 -9.62 24.53 -11.15
C THR A 192 -10.21 23.12 -11.12
N PRO A 193 -11.24 22.84 -11.95
CA PRO A 193 -11.82 21.50 -12.04
C PRO A 193 -10.78 20.46 -12.46
N THR A 194 -11.08 19.19 -12.24
CA THR A 194 -10.22 18.10 -12.67
C THR A 194 -10.08 18.03 -14.18
N PHE A 195 -8.83 17.88 -14.65
CA PHE A 195 -8.56 17.76 -16.08
C PHE A 195 -8.83 16.33 -16.57
N THR A 196 -9.18 16.20 -17.85
CA THR A 196 -9.38 14.90 -18.50
C THR A 196 -8.13 14.00 -18.41
N ARG A 197 -6.94 14.60 -18.51
CA ARG A 197 -5.65 13.92 -18.30
C ARG A 197 -5.56 13.25 -16.93
N GLU A 198 -6.03 13.92 -15.87
CA GLU A 198 -5.96 13.39 -14.51
C GLU A 198 -6.90 12.20 -14.34
N HIS A 199 -8.11 12.27 -14.90
CA HIS A 199 -9.04 11.15 -14.90
C HIS A 199 -8.51 9.96 -15.72
N CYS A 200 -7.99 10.22 -16.92
CA CYS A 200 -7.37 9.18 -17.74
C CYS A 200 -6.19 8.51 -17.02
N LEU A 201 -5.39 9.27 -16.29
CA LEU A 201 -4.30 8.71 -15.49
C LEU A 201 -4.82 7.77 -14.40
N MET A 202 -5.89 8.16 -13.68
CA MET A 202 -6.48 7.31 -12.63
C MET A 202 -7.13 6.05 -13.20
N THR A 203 -7.83 6.16 -14.33
CA THR A 203 -8.43 4.99 -14.99
C THR A 203 -7.36 4.01 -15.45
N MET A 204 -6.25 4.49 -16.00
CA MET A 204 -5.13 3.64 -16.43
C MET A 204 -4.46 2.89 -15.26
N HIS A 205 -4.50 3.42 -14.04
CA HIS A 205 -4.01 2.70 -12.86
C HIS A 205 -5.03 1.69 -12.32
N LEU A 206 -6.31 2.07 -12.30
CA LEU A 206 -7.38 1.26 -11.70
C LEU A 206 -7.85 0.11 -12.59
N LEU A 207 -7.86 0.30 -13.91
CA LEU A 207 -8.35 -0.70 -14.84
C LEU A 207 -7.53 -2.01 -14.79
N PRO A 208 -6.18 -1.99 -14.80
CA PRO A 208 -5.38 -3.20 -14.59
C PRO A 208 -5.63 -3.84 -13.23
N MET A 209 -5.79 -3.02 -12.18
CA MET A 209 -6.10 -3.47 -10.82
C MET A 209 -7.40 -4.27 -10.77
N ILE A 210 -8.46 -3.75 -11.40
CA ILE A 210 -9.77 -4.41 -11.48
C ILE A 210 -9.67 -5.68 -12.34
N MET A 211 -8.93 -5.66 -13.44
CA MET A 211 -8.70 -6.87 -14.26
C MET A 211 -8.01 -7.98 -13.47
N LEU A 212 -7.03 -7.64 -12.62
CA LEU A 212 -6.36 -8.61 -11.75
C LEU A 212 -7.28 -9.20 -10.68
N MET A 213 -8.33 -8.49 -10.25
CA MET A 213 -9.32 -9.04 -9.33
C MET A 213 -10.10 -10.21 -9.96
N PHE A 214 -10.37 -10.17 -11.27
CA PHE A 214 -11.07 -11.25 -11.97
C PHE A 214 -10.18 -12.46 -12.28
N LYS A 215 -8.86 -12.26 -12.44
CA LYS A 215 -7.91 -13.34 -12.72
C LYS A 215 -6.66 -13.22 -11.83
N PRO A 216 -6.77 -13.55 -10.52
CA PRO A 216 -5.64 -13.47 -9.59
C PRO A 216 -4.54 -14.49 -9.90
N GLU A 217 -4.84 -15.56 -10.64
CA GLU A 217 -3.87 -16.58 -11.07
C GLU A 217 -2.69 -16.02 -11.87
N LEU A 218 -2.87 -14.88 -12.55
CA LEU A 218 -1.80 -14.24 -13.32
C LEU A 218 -0.69 -13.67 -12.43
N THR A 219 -1.00 -13.35 -11.17
CA THR A 219 -0.04 -12.75 -10.22
C THR A 219 0.46 -13.72 -9.16
N SER A 220 -0.17 -14.89 -9.01
CA SER A 220 0.19 -15.85 -7.96
C SER A 220 1.60 -16.42 -8.13
N GLY A 221 2.17 -16.43 -9.34
CA GLY A 221 3.49 -16.99 -9.61
C GLY A 221 3.49 -18.52 -9.46
N ASN A 222 4.28 -19.21 -10.30
CA ASN A 222 4.35 -20.67 -10.26
C ASN A 222 5.39 -21.12 -9.22
N PHE A 223 5.00 -21.07 -7.95
CA PHE A 223 5.77 -21.63 -6.84
C PHE A 223 5.07 -22.89 -6.34
N SER A 224 5.29 -24.00 -7.06
CA SER A 224 4.92 -25.36 -6.65
C SER A 224 6.11 -26.04 -5.99
#